data_AF-A0A1E7EUV9-F1
#
_entry.id   AF-A0A1E7EUV9-F1
#
_cell.length_a   1.000
_cell.length_b   1.000
_cell.length_c   1.000
_cell.angle_alpha   90.00
_cell.angle_beta   90.00
_cell.angle_gamma   90.00
#
_symmetry.space_group_name_H-M   'P 1'
#
loop_
_entity.id
_entity.type
_entity.pdbx_description
1 polymer ?
#
loop_
_entity_poly.entity_id
_entity_poly.type
_entity_poly.pdbx_seq_one_letter_code
_entity_poly.pdbx_strand_id
1 'polypeptide(L)'
;MASLSKFDYDLSGIDRIDGIPTVGQTLTFQRQLATIQTSYTCKYEHAGAHGWSWIMCDDAHWLAKRGITHLVAIPTEPGPYTGSTHTHKFKYQLDVKNYDEYKEHLRNSLKAFATCFTEGLFIDLETDGQIIGYSPMQIYTHIKTNFLLPRDISREITKTRSDLKVAYNPDDIVQIYYKSIQTSKLTLAALGDPVTDVEIMRCAFETFEVQSDLKEACREWDRQAAPPTWARMMVHFSIEIQRNRTDPSKLKLQGEANAVLKQVEQQEEKQRLQSECMVAQTDTINRLQEQLTAVQYEQQANGAASVNGSLPGRIPASISTGLTQESMEAMFKKWTATQAAGAPATDRMTSKDRKKKKFGVNFIENDLPNAERSKRRYPNSTNYCSSHGYDISPDHDSSNCKKRNANHNEAATITNMLGGVTTNCFHHNA
;
A
#
# COMPACT_ATOMS: atom_id res chain seq x y z
N MET A 1 30.36 -43.19 15.08
CA MET A 1 29.42 -42.27 14.41
C MET A 1 28.02 -42.75 14.74
N ALA A 2 27.30 -42.02 15.60
CA ALA A 2 25.94 -42.39 15.98
C ALA A 2 25.06 -42.36 14.73
N SER A 3 24.40 -43.47 14.41
CA SER A 3 23.33 -43.51 13.43
C SER A 3 22.27 -42.53 13.89
N LEU A 4 22.13 -41.39 13.20
CA LEU A 4 20.99 -40.49 13.40
C LEU A 4 19.73 -41.35 13.29
N SER A 5 18.90 -41.34 14.33
CA SER A 5 17.64 -42.08 14.29
C SER A 5 16.80 -41.48 13.16
N LYS A 6 16.04 -42.33 12.46
CA LYS A 6 15.34 -41.94 11.23
C LYS A 6 14.35 -40.78 11.45
N PHE A 7 13.97 -40.50 12.69
CA PHE A 7 12.96 -39.51 13.05
C PHE A 7 13.45 -38.41 13.99
N ASP A 8 14.77 -38.17 14.14
CA ASP A 8 15.30 -37.11 15.01
C ASP A 8 14.73 -35.73 14.59
N TYR A 9 14.22 -34.99 15.57
CA TYR A 9 13.58 -33.69 15.33
C TYR A 9 14.63 -32.61 15.13
N ASP A 10 14.48 -31.82 14.06
CA ASP A 10 15.25 -30.59 13.91
C ASP A 10 14.68 -29.51 14.84
N LEU A 11 15.39 -29.26 15.94
CA LEU A 11 14.99 -28.30 16.97
C LEU A 11 15.56 -26.90 16.72
N SER A 12 16.30 -26.67 15.63
CA SER A 12 16.98 -25.39 15.36
C SER A 12 16.02 -24.20 15.20
N GLY A 13 14.77 -24.47 14.82
CA GLY A 13 13.70 -23.47 14.66
C GLY A 13 12.79 -23.31 15.88
N ILE A 14 13.09 -23.94 17.02
CA ILE A 14 12.32 -23.77 18.27
C ILE A 14 13.00 -22.71 19.13
N ASP A 15 12.19 -21.78 19.66
CA ASP A 15 12.69 -20.76 20.58
C ASP A 15 13.10 -21.38 21.91
N ARG A 16 14.30 -21.01 22.38
CA ARG A 16 14.76 -21.37 23.73
C ARG A 16 14.10 -20.48 24.77
N ILE A 17 13.77 -21.09 25.90
CA ILE A 17 13.10 -20.46 27.03
C ILE A 17 14.03 -20.52 28.24
N ASP A 18 14.70 -19.40 28.47
CA ASP A 18 15.58 -19.20 29.61
C ASP A 18 14.78 -18.70 30.82
N GLY A 19 14.92 -19.37 31.95
CA GLY A 19 14.23 -19.03 33.20
C GLY A 19 12.77 -19.52 33.27
N ILE A 20 11.94 -18.80 34.04
CA ILE A 20 10.53 -19.16 34.24
C ILE A 20 9.74 -18.83 32.96
N PRO A 21 9.06 -19.82 32.34
CA PRO A 21 8.38 -19.62 31.08
C PRO A 21 7.15 -18.72 31.23
N THR A 22 6.90 -17.85 30.25
CA THR A 22 5.62 -17.13 30.13
C THR A 22 4.57 -17.98 29.42
N VAL A 23 3.29 -17.60 29.57
CA VAL A 23 2.17 -18.25 28.85
C VAL A 23 2.38 -18.19 27.34
N GLY A 24 2.76 -17.02 26.82
CA GLY A 24 3.02 -16.81 25.39
C GLY A 24 4.18 -17.66 24.85
N GLN A 25 5.28 -17.80 25.61
CA GLN A 25 6.40 -18.67 25.24
C GLN A 25 6.00 -20.14 25.25
N THR A 26 5.26 -20.58 26.28
CA THR A 26 4.80 -21.97 26.41
C THR A 26 3.89 -22.38 25.24
N LEU A 27 2.96 -21.49 24.86
CA LEU A 27 2.10 -21.69 23.70
C LEU A 27 2.88 -21.66 22.38
N THR A 28 3.84 -20.75 22.25
CA THR A 28 4.68 -20.65 21.04
C THR A 28 5.51 -21.91 20.85
N PHE A 29 6.14 -22.41 21.92
CA PHE A 29 6.84 -23.70 21.93
C PHE A 29 5.93 -24.85 21.50
N GLN A 30 4.72 -24.96 22.06
CA GLN A 30 3.76 -25.99 21.68
C GLN A 30 3.44 -25.95 20.18
N ARG A 31 3.26 -24.75 19.59
CA ARG A 31 3.00 -24.58 18.15
C ARG A 31 4.21 -24.93 17.28
N GLN A 32 5.42 -24.52 17.69
CA GLN A 32 6.65 -24.83 16.97
C GLN A 32 6.91 -26.34 16.95
N LEU A 33 6.79 -26.99 18.11
CA LEU A 33 6.93 -28.44 18.22
C LEU A 33 5.82 -29.18 17.44
N ALA A 34 4.57 -28.73 17.51
CA ALA A 34 3.48 -29.30 16.71
C ALA A 34 3.73 -29.17 15.20
N THR A 35 4.37 -28.08 14.75
CA THR A 35 4.75 -27.87 13.34
C THR A 35 5.77 -28.93 12.90
N ILE A 36 6.81 -29.15 13.71
CA ILE A 36 7.80 -30.20 13.47
C ILE A 36 7.13 -31.58 13.47
N GLN A 37 6.29 -31.88 14.47
CA GLN A 37 5.58 -33.16 14.54
C GLN A 37 4.64 -33.41 13.34
N THR A 38 4.09 -32.34 12.77
CA THR A 38 3.22 -32.42 11.58
C THR A 38 4.01 -32.71 10.30
N SER A 39 5.31 -32.36 10.23
CA SER A 39 6.12 -32.66 9.03
C SER A 39 6.46 -34.15 8.89
N TYR A 40 6.27 -34.95 9.94
CA TYR A 40 6.45 -36.40 9.90
C TYR A 40 5.11 -37.09 9.62
N THR A 41 5.09 -37.91 8.58
CA THR A 41 3.91 -38.70 8.23
C THR A 41 3.54 -39.66 9.37
N CYS A 42 2.27 -39.63 9.75
CA CYS A 42 1.70 -40.52 10.77
C CYS A 42 0.74 -41.51 10.10
N LYS A 43 0.89 -42.80 10.36
CA LYS A 43 0.09 -43.87 9.72
C LYS A 43 -1.18 -44.21 10.48
N TYR A 44 -1.42 -43.58 11.63
CA TYR A 44 -2.65 -43.80 12.40
C TYR A 44 -3.84 -43.15 11.69
N GLU A 45 -4.93 -43.91 11.58
CA GLU A 45 -6.12 -43.57 10.77
C GLU A 45 -6.68 -42.17 11.05
N HIS A 46 -6.73 -41.78 12.32
CA HIS A 46 -7.32 -40.50 12.73
C HIS A 46 -6.32 -39.35 12.85
N ALA A 47 -5.03 -39.58 12.56
CA ALA A 47 -4.02 -38.53 12.59
C ALA A 47 -4.14 -37.56 11.40
N GLY A 48 -4.61 -38.07 10.25
CA GLY A 48 -4.83 -37.29 9.03
C GLY A 48 -3.59 -36.48 8.60
N ALA A 49 -3.83 -35.24 8.15
CA ALA A 49 -2.77 -34.32 7.71
C ALA A 49 -1.97 -33.68 8.86
N HIS A 50 -2.30 -33.99 10.12
CA HIS A 50 -1.70 -33.34 11.30
C HIS A 50 -0.54 -34.16 11.91
N GLY A 51 -0.15 -35.27 11.26
CA GLY A 51 1.04 -36.05 11.61
C GLY A 51 1.04 -36.52 13.06
N TRP A 52 2.17 -36.32 13.75
CA TRP A 52 2.35 -36.74 15.15
C TRP A 52 1.98 -35.66 16.17
N SER A 53 1.41 -34.54 15.73
CA SER A 53 1.13 -33.40 16.62
C SER A 53 0.06 -33.68 17.68
N TRP A 54 -0.64 -34.81 17.60
CA TRP A 54 -1.59 -35.28 18.62
C TRP A 54 -0.90 -35.62 19.95
N ILE A 55 0.38 -35.99 19.94
CA ILE A 55 1.16 -36.29 21.18
C ILE A 55 1.24 -35.07 22.11
N MET A 56 1.18 -33.87 21.53
CA MET A 56 1.26 -32.58 22.22
C MET A 56 -0.09 -31.86 22.34
N CYS A 57 -1.21 -32.55 22.08
CA CYS A 57 -2.56 -31.99 22.22
C CYS A 57 -3.38 -32.80 23.23
N ASP A 58 -4.21 -32.14 24.03
CA ASP A 58 -5.30 -32.85 24.70
C ASP A 58 -6.45 -33.15 23.71
N ASP A 59 -7.41 -33.94 24.14
CA ASP A 59 -8.53 -34.40 23.30
C ASP A 59 -9.35 -33.23 22.73
N ALA A 60 -9.61 -32.20 23.53
CA ALA A 60 -10.39 -31.04 23.10
C ALA A 60 -9.65 -30.22 22.04
N HIS A 61 -8.35 -30.00 22.24
CA HIS A 61 -7.47 -29.34 21.28
C HIS A 61 -7.34 -30.11 19.98
N TRP A 62 -7.21 -31.43 20.08
CA TRP A 62 -7.11 -32.30 18.93
C TRP A 62 -8.38 -32.25 18.07
N LEU A 63 -9.55 -32.39 18.69
CA LEU A 63 -10.84 -32.33 18.02
C LEU A 63 -11.16 -30.94 17.44
N ALA A 64 -10.54 -29.87 17.97
CA ALA A 64 -10.68 -28.53 17.41
C ALA A 64 -9.89 -28.32 16.10
N LYS A 65 -8.98 -29.23 15.73
CA LYS A 65 -8.20 -29.12 14.49
C LYS A 65 -9.06 -29.36 13.25
N ARG A 66 -8.76 -28.62 12.18
CA ARG A 66 -9.49 -28.72 10.92
C ARG A 66 -9.45 -30.16 10.37
N GLY A 67 -10.63 -30.73 10.13
CA GLY A 67 -10.80 -32.04 9.52
C GLY A 67 -10.63 -33.23 10.47
N ILE A 68 -10.49 -32.99 11.79
CA ILE A 68 -10.44 -34.04 12.80
C ILE A 68 -11.83 -34.24 13.39
N THR A 69 -12.29 -35.50 13.44
CA THR A 69 -13.58 -35.89 14.05
C THR A 69 -13.43 -36.98 15.10
N HIS A 70 -12.27 -37.62 15.20
CA HIS A 70 -11.99 -38.71 16.12
C HIS A 70 -10.61 -38.54 16.78
N LEU A 71 -10.47 -39.11 17.98
CA LEU A 71 -9.20 -39.18 18.69
C LEU A 71 -8.28 -40.24 18.06
N VAL A 72 -6.98 -40.02 18.15
CA VAL A 72 -5.98 -41.04 17.76
C VAL A 72 -5.85 -42.06 18.89
N ALA A 73 -6.01 -43.34 18.57
CA ALA A 73 -5.81 -44.40 19.55
C ALA A 73 -4.33 -44.48 19.97
N ILE A 74 -4.06 -44.40 21.28
CA ILE A 74 -2.71 -44.50 21.82
C ILE A 74 -2.19 -45.93 21.60
N PRO A 75 -1.02 -46.10 20.96
CA PRO A 75 -0.45 -47.43 20.73
C PRO A 75 -0.05 -48.10 22.04
N THR A 76 -0.44 -49.36 22.21
CA THR A 76 -0.02 -50.19 23.33
C THR A 76 1.22 -51.01 22.96
N GLU A 77 2.04 -51.34 23.96
CA GLU A 77 3.19 -52.22 23.76
C GLU A 77 2.71 -53.59 23.28
N PRO A 78 3.14 -54.05 22.11
CA PRO A 78 2.82 -55.39 21.65
C PRO A 78 3.56 -56.36 22.56
N GLY A 79 2.81 -57.12 23.37
CA GLY A 79 3.36 -58.13 24.26
C GLY A 79 4.13 -59.24 23.50
N PRO A 80 4.46 -60.36 24.15
CA PRO A 80 5.12 -61.46 23.46
C PRO A 80 4.24 -61.99 22.31
N TYR A 81 4.87 -62.39 21.20
CA TYR A 81 4.15 -62.99 20.07
C TYR A 81 3.48 -64.31 20.48
N THR A 82 2.15 -64.38 20.34
CA THR A 82 1.34 -65.58 20.69
C THR A 82 0.64 -66.22 19.49
N GLY A 83 0.90 -65.72 18.27
CA GLY A 83 0.19 -66.17 17.07
C GLY A 83 0.68 -67.51 16.50
N SER A 84 -0.19 -68.23 15.82
CA SER A 84 0.11 -69.51 15.16
C SER A 84 0.17 -69.45 13.62
N THR A 85 -0.10 -68.30 13.00
CA THR A 85 -0.20 -68.16 11.53
C THR A 85 0.78 -67.12 10.98
N HIS A 86 1.13 -67.22 9.69
CA HIS A 86 1.92 -66.20 9.01
C HIS A 86 1.26 -64.81 9.05
N THR A 87 -0.06 -64.74 8.94
CA THR A 87 -0.82 -63.49 9.04
C THR A 87 -0.70 -62.87 10.43
N HIS A 88 -0.76 -63.67 11.50
CA HIS A 88 -0.53 -63.18 12.87
C HIS A 88 0.89 -62.65 13.05
N LYS A 89 1.89 -63.33 12.49
CA LYS A 89 3.29 -62.88 12.55
C LYS A 89 3.49 -61.54 11.84
N PHE A 90 2.91 -61.38 10.64
CA PHE A 90 2.99 -60.11 9.90
C PHE A 90 2.31 -58.97 10.66
N LYS A 91 1.11 -59.21 11.21
CA LYS A 91 0.40 -58.22 12.03
C LYS A 91 1.21 -57.83 13.27
N TYR A 92 1.74 -58.80 14.00
CA TYR A 92 2.60 -58.53 15.16
C TYR A 92 3.82 -57.68 14.81
N GLN A 93 4.52 -57.99 13.72
CA GLN A 93 5.66 -57.21 13.26
C GLN A 93 5.28 -55.76 12.90
N LEU A 94 4.10 -55.57 12.32
CA LEU A 94 3.57 -54.23 12.04
C LEU A 94 3.24 -53.48 13.34
N ASP A 95 2.62 -54.15 14.31
CA ASP A 95 2.27 -53.56 15.60
C ASP A 95 3.53 -53.14 16.38
N VAL A 96 4.57 -53.98 16.40
CA VAL A 96 5.89 -53.66 17.00
C VAL A 96 6.51 -52.45 16.33
N LYS A 97 6.55 -52.42 15.00
CA LYS A 97 7.11 -51.30 14.24
C LYS A 97 6.35 -49.99 14.51
N ASN A 98 5.03 -50.05 14.58
CA ASN A 98 4.19 -48.88 14.86
C ASN A 98 4.41 -48.36 16.30
N TYR A 99 4.53 -49.28 17.27
CA TYR A 99 4.85 -48.92 18.65
C TYR A 99 6.25 -48.31 18.79
N ASP A 100 7.26 -48.86 18.11
CA ASP A 100 8.62 -48.30 18.09
C ASP A 100 8.65 -46.89 17.50
N GLU A 101 7.95 -46.65 16.39
CA GLU A 101 7.81 -45.33 15.75
C GLU A 101 7.15 -44.33 16.73
N TYR A 102 6.09 -44.75 17.44
CA TYR A 102 5.46 -43.95 18.49
C TYR A 102 6.43 -43.62 19.64
N LYS A 103 7.19 -44.59 20.14
CA LYS A 103 8.18 -44.37 21.20
C LYS A 103 9.31 -43.44 20.77
N GLU A 104 9.71 -43.48 19.50
CA GLU A 104 10.72 -42.56 18.95
C GLU A 104 10.19 -41.11 18.93
N HIS A 105 8.97 -40.89 18.46
CA HIS A 105 8.34 -39.56 18.49
C HIS A 105 8.11 -39.03 19.91
N LEU A 106 7.77 -39.90 20.87
CA LEU A 106 7.73 -39.53 22.28
C LEU A 106 9.11 -39.08 22.78
N ARG A 107 10.16 -39.87 22.55
CA ARG A 107 11.53 -39.54 22.98
C ARG A 107 12.00 -38.21 22.38
N ASN A 108 11.73 -37.97 21.09
CA ASN A 108 12.14 -36.73 20.42
C ASN A 108 11.37 -35.51 20.94
N SER A 109 10.09 -35.69 21.32
CA SER A 109 9.31 -34.65 21.97
C SER A 109 9.83 -34.33 23.38
N LEU A 110 10.22 -35.35 24.16
CA LEU A 110 10.86 -35.16 25.48
C LEU A 110 12.22 -34.47 25.36
N LYS A 111 13.02 -34.86 24.36
CA LYS A 111 14.29 -34.19 24.03
C LYS A 111 14.07 -32.71 23.68
N ALA A 112 12.97 -32.37 23.01
CA ALA A 112 12.63 -30.97 22.73
C ALA A 112 12.40 -30.17 24.02
N PHE A 113 11.69 -30.72 25.01
CA PHE A 113 11.56 -30.08 26.32
C PHE A 113 12.91 -29.87 27.00
N ALA A 114 13.73 -30.92 27.11
CA ALA A 114 15.05 -30.85 27.74
C ALA A 114 16.02 -29.88 27.03
N THR A 115 15.85 -29.68 25.72
CA THR A 115 16.74 -28.81 24.92
C THR A 115 16.30 -27.34 24.91
N CYS A 116 15.00 -27.09 25.02
CA CYS A 116 14.42 -25.76 24.83
C CYS A 116 14.04 -25.08 26.15
N PHE A 117 13.86 -25.83 27.24
CA PHE A 117 13.55 -25.28 28.56
C PHE A 117 14.76 -25.39 29.49
N THR A 118 14.81 -24.51 30.49
CA THR A 118 15.84 -24.55 31.53
C THR A 118 15.69 -25.83 32.38
N GLU A 119 16.80 -26.54 32.61
CA GLU A 119 16.86 -27.83 33.32
C GLU A 119 16.16 -27.81 34.69
N GLY A 120 16.26 -26.69 35.41
CA GLY A 120 15.65 -26.53 36.74
C GLY A 120 14.12 -26.59 36.79
N LEU A 121 13.42 -26.55 35.65
CA LEU A 121 11.95 -26.58 35.60
C LEU A 121 11.36 -27.98 35.78
N PHE A 122 12.18 -29.03 35.70
CA PHE A 122 11.71 -30.42 35.72
C PHE A 122 12.26 -31.25 36.89
N ILE A 123 12.97 -30.63 37.83
CA ILE A 123 13.63 -31.29 38.98
C ILE A 123 12.63 -32.16 39.78
N ASP A 124 11.39 -31.73 39.90
CA ASP A 124 10.32 -32.43 40.61
C ASP A 124 9.70 -33.60 39.83
N LEU A 125 9.97 -33.68 38.53
CA LEU A 125 9.61 -34.81 37.67
C LEU A 125 10.78 -35.78 37.43
N GLU A 126 11.99 -35.41 37.85
CA GLU A 126 13.18 -36.23 37.67
C GLU A 126 13.25 -37.36 38.71
N THR A 127 13.57 -38.55 38.22
CA THR A 127 13.99 -39.69 39.04
C THR A 127 15.37 -40.10 38.56
N ASP A 128 16.37 -40.12 39.45
CA ASP A 128 17.78 -40.39 39.12
C ASP A 128 18.36 -39.47 38.02
N GLY A 129 17.92 -38.19 37.99
CA GLY A 129 18.35 -37.21 36.99
C GLY A 129 17.76 -37.42 35.59
N GLN A 130 16.68 -38.20 35.48
CA GLN A 130 15.96 -38.43 34.23
C GLN A 130 14.46 -38.26 34.41
N ILE A 131 13.80 -37.63 33.44
CA ILE A 131 12.34 -37.58 33.38
C ILE A 131 11.85 -38.91 32.79
N ILE A 132 11.54 -39.88 33.65
CA ILE A 132 11.10 -41.23 33.26
C ILE A 132 9.59 -41.37 33.48
N GLY A 133 8.89 -41.98 32.52
CA GLY A 133 7.48 -42.37 32.68
C GLY A 133 6.45 -41.27 32.41
N TYR A 134 6.90 -40.04 32.11
CA TYR A 134 6.00 -38.94 31.75
C TYR A 134 5.82 -38.81 30.24
N SER A 135 4.58 -38.54 29.82
CA SER A 135 4.29 -38.14 28.44
C SER A 135 4.63 -36.66 28.21
N PRO A 136 4.91 -36.26 26.95
CA PRO A 136 5.10 -34.86 26.59
C PRO A 136 3.95 -33.94 27.05
N MET A 137 2.70 -34.42 27.01
CA MET A 137 1.54 -33.68 27.51
C MET A 137 1.54 -33.53 29.03
N GLN A 138 2.01 -34.52 29.78
CA GLN A 138 2.13 -34.41 31.24
C GLN A 138 3.19 -33.38 31.62
N ILE A 139 4.33 -33.34 30.92
CA ILE A 139 5.35 -32.29 31.12
C ILE A 139 4.80 -30.91 30.74
N TYR A 140 4.06 -30.82 29.64
CA TYR A 140 3.41 -29.57 29.26
C TYR A 140 2.41 -29.09 30.32
N THR A 141 1.61 -30.00 30.86
CA THR A 141 0.65 -29.74 31.93
C THR A 141 1.36 -29.28 33.20
N HIS A 142 2.47 -29.92 33.54
CA HIS A 142 3.33 -29.54 34.66
C HIS A 142 3.80 -28.09 34.58
N ILE A 143 4.27 -27.68 33.40
CA ILE A 143 4.67 -26.29 33.13
C ILE A 143 3.48 -25.35 33.39
N LYS A 144 2.31 -25.70 32.82
CA LYS A 144 1.09 -24.89 32.96
C LYS A 144 0.60 -24.77 34.40
N THR A 145 0.72 -25.82 35.21
CA THR A 145 0.17 -25.83 36.57
C THR A 145 1.10 -25.22 37.61
N ASN A 146 2.41 -25.42 37.47
CA ASN A 146 3.37 -25.05 38.53
C ASN A 146 4.08 -23.72 38.28
N PHE A 147 4.19 -23.28 37.02
CA PHE A 147 4.99 -22.09 36.68
C PHE A 147 4.16 -20.94 36.08
N LEU A 148 2.98 -21.21 35.52
CA LEU A 148 2.13 -20.17 34.94
C LEU A 148 1.12 -19.64 35.96
N LEU A 149 1.18 -18.34 36.25
CA LEU A 149 0.23 -17.71 37.16
C LEU A 149 -1.15 -17.54 36.48
N PRO A 150 -2.28 -17.76 37.20
CA PRO A 150 -3.63 -17.55 36.65
C PRO A 150 -3.86 -16.12 36.12
N ARG A 151 -3.19 -15.12 36.71
CA ARG A 151 -3.22 -13.73 36.24
C ARG A 151 -2.59 -13.57 34.86
N ASP A 152 -1.51 -14.28 34.57
CA ASP A 152 -0.84 -14.20 33.27
C ASP A 152 -1.63 -14.93 32.19
N ILE A 153 -2.29 -16.04 32.54
CA ILE A 153 -3.27 -16.71 31.67
C ILE A 153 -4.39 -15.73 31.30
N SER A 154 -4.94 -15.02 32.29
CA SER A 154 -6.02 -14.03 32.06
C SER A 154 -5.57 -12.86 31.17
N ARG A 155 -4.31 -12.42 31.30
CA ARG A 155 -3.71 -11.40 30.43
C ARG A 155 -3.56 -11.90 29.00
N GLU A 156 -3.09 -13.13 28.80
CA GLU A 156 -2.94 -13.70 27.46
C GLU A 156 -4.31 -13.95 26.80
N ILE A 157 -5.34 -14.34 27.55
CA ILE A 157 -6.73 -14.42 27.06
C ILE A 157 -7.18 -13.05 26.54
N THR A 158 -6.97 -11.99 27.32
CA THR A 158 -7.38 -10.63 26.96
C THR A 158 -6.67 -10.16 25.69
N LYS A 159 -5.35 -10.39 25.61
CA LYS A 159 -4.54 -10.10 24.42
C LYS A 159 -5.03 -10.87 23.20
N THR A 160 -5.23 -12.18 23.33
CA THR A 160 -5.68 -13.04 22.21
C THR A 160 -7.09 -12.67 21.75
N ARG A 161 -7.99 -12.25 22.65
CA ARG A 161 -9.30 -11.70 22.28
C ARG A 161 -9.19 -10.37 21.52
N SER A 162 -8.17 -9.57 21.79
CA SER A 162 -7.85 -8.39 20.98
C SER A 162 -7.32 -8.80 19.60
N ASP A 163 -6.46 -9.80 19.53
CA ASP A 163 -5.90 -10.32 18.26
C ASP A 163 -7.00 -10.92 17.35
N LEU A 164 -8.08 -11.44 17.92
CA LEU A 164 -9.26 -11.89 17.17
C LEU A 164 -9.95 -10.75 16.40
N LYS A 165 -9.81 -9.51 16.87
CA LYS A 165 -10.38 -8.30 16.26
C LYS A 165 -9.39 -7.57 15.36
N VAL A 166 -8.30 -8.22 14.96
CA VAL A 166 -7.31 -7.64 14.05
C VAL A 166 -7.97 -7.17 12.76
N ALA A 167 -7.58 -5.99 12.27
CA ALA A 167 -8.07 -5.50 11.00
C ALA A 167 -7.48 -6.30 9.82
N TYR A 168 -8.28 -6.53 8.78
CA TYR A 168 -7.79 -7.08 7.52
C TYR A 168 -6.95 -6.01 6.80
N ASN A 169 -5.74 -6.38 6.39
CA ASN A 169 -4.87 -5.55 5.55
C ASN A 169 -5.11 -5.87 4.06
N PRO A 170 -5.61 -4.92 3.25
CA PRO A 170 -5.84 -5.14 1.82
C PRO A 170 -4.58 -5.42 0.99
N ASP A 171 -3.38 -5.08 1.49
CA ASP A 171 -2.12 -5.35 0.79
C ASP A 171 -1.65 -6.81 0.95
N ASP A 172 -2.08 -7.47 2.02
CA ASP A 172 -1.73 -8.86 2.30
C ASP A 172 -2.70 -9.84 1.65
N ILE A 173 -2.26 -11.09 1.44
CA ILE A 173 -3.20 -12.16 1.04
C ILE A 173 -4.14 -12.47 2.22
N VAL A 174 -5.44 -12.61 1.94
CA VAL A 174 -6.47 -12.82 2.98
C VAL A 174 -6.24 -14.09 3.82
N GLN A 175 -5.47 -15.04 3.31
CA GLN A 175 -5.08 -16.25 4.04
C GLN A 175 -4.23 -15.95 5.29
N ILE A 176 -3.45 -14.85 5.29
CA ILE A 176 -2.71 -14.40 6.48
C ILE A 176 -3.69 -14.00 7.58
N TYR A 177 -4.75 -13.25 7.22
CA TYR A 177 -5.82 -12.88 8.13
C TYR A 177 -6.56 -14.09 8.69
N TYR A 178 -6.98 -15.04 7.84
CA TYR A 178 -7.64 -16.26 8.30
C TYR A 178 -6.74 -17.11 9.21
N LYS A 179 -5.43 -17.18 8.92
CA LYS A 179 -4.47 -17.85 9.79
C LYS A 179 -4.38 -17.18 11.16
N SER A 180 -4.40 -15.85 11.22
CA SER A 180 -4.40 -15.10 12.49
C SER A 180 -5.63 -15.41 13.35
N ILE A 181 -6.82 -15.36 12.75
CA ILE A 181 -8.08 -15.71 13.42
C ILE A 181 -8.05 -17.16 13.92
N GLN A 182 -7.66 -18.11 13.07
CA GLN A 182 -7.61 -19.52 13.45
C GLN A 182 -6.60 -19.77 14.57
N THR A 183 -5.46 -19.08 14.54
CA THR A 183 -4.45 -19.15 15.61
C THR A 183 -4.99 -18.61 16.92
N SER A 184 -5.74 -17.50 16.88
CA SER A 184 -6.41 -16.91 18.04
C SER A 184 -7.47 -17.85 18.61
N LYS A 185 -8.31 -18.46 17.77
CA LYS A 185 -9.29 -19.49 18.17
C LYS A 185 -8.64 -20.65 18.91
N LEU A 186 -7.59 -21.24 18.32
CA LEU A 186 -6.89 -22.38 18.91
C LEU A 186 -6.19 -21.99 20.21
N THR A 187 -5.63 -20.78 20.29
CA THR A 187 -4.98 -20.28 21.51
C THR A 187 -5.98 -20.05 22.63
N LEU A 188 -7.15 -19.48 22.34
CA LEU A 188 -8.20 -19.26 23.33
C LEU A 188 -8.77 -20.58 23.87
N ALA A 189 -8.94 -21.60 23.02
CA ALA A 189 -9.24 -22.95 23.48
C ALA A 189 -8.16 -23.49 24.44
N ALA A 190 -6.87 -23.23 24.17
CA ALA A 190 -5.72 -23.69 24.99
C ALA A 190 -5.63 -23.04 26.34
N LEU A 191 -6.19 -21.84 26.45
CA LEU A 191 -6.29 -21.07 27.66
C LEU A 191 -7.61 -21.35 28.42
N GLY A 192 -8.48 -22.22 27.89
CA GLY A 192 -9.75 -22.59 28.52
C GLY A 192 -10.91 -21.62 28.26
N ASP A 193 -10.79 -20.74 27.25
CA ASP A 193 -11.80 -19.76 26.85
C ASP A 193 -12.22 -19.98 25.38
N PRO A 194 -12.79 -21.14 25.01
CA PRO A 194 -13.05 -21.50 23.62
C PRO A 194 -14.03 -20.53 22.94
N VAL A 195 -13.71 -20.16 21.70
CA VAL A 195 -14.55 -19.27 20.86
C VAL A 195 -15.26 -20.09 19.79
N THR A 196 -16.53 -19.75 19.55
CA THR A 196 -17.39 -20.43 18.57
C THR A 196 -17.13 -19.93 17.14
N ASP A 197 -17.49 -20.73 16.14
CA ASP A 197 -17.43 -20.29 14.73
C ASP A 197 -18.32 -19.07 14.46
N VAL A 198 -19.42 -18.92 15.18
CA VAL A 198 -20.35 -17.78 15.05
C VAL A 198 -19.68 -16.47 15.49
N GLU A 199 -18.98 -16.50 16.62
CA GLU A 199 -18.26 -15.32 17.13
C GLU A 199 -17.14 -14.89 16.18
N ILE A 200 -16.40 -15.86 15.64
CA ILE A 200 -15.36 -15.61 14.64
C ILE A 200 -15.94 -14.99 13.38
N MET A 201 -17.04 -15.54 12.87
CA MET A 201 -17.73 -14.99 11.70
C MET A 201 -18.18 -13.55 11.95
N ARG A 202 -18.70 -13.24 13.14
CA ARG A 202 -19.09 -11.86 13.48
C ARG A 202 -17.90 -10.89 13.47
N CYS A 203 -16.79 -11.25 14.10
CA CYS A 203 -15.58 -10.42 14.09
C CYS A 203 -15.02 -10.23 12.67
N ALA A 204 -15.04 -11.29 11.86
CA ALA A 204 -14.62 -11.21 10.46
C ALA A 204 -15.54 -10.31 9.62
N PHE A 205 -16.85 -10.41 9.85
CA PHE A 205 -17.84 -9.61 9.14
C PHE A 205 -17.69 -8.12 9.48
N GLU A 206 -17.58 -7.78 10.77
CA GLU A 206 -17.30 -6.41 11.22
C GLU A 206 -16.03 -5.84 10.57
N THR A 207 -15.00 -6.67 10.39
CA THR A 207 -13.75 -6.27 9.73
C THR A 207 -13.94 -6.01 8.24
N PHE A 208 -14.68 -6.87 7.53
CA PHE A 208 -14.92 -6.73 6.10
C PHE A 208 -15.92 -5.63 5.75
N GLU A 209 -16.90 -5.35 6.62
CA GLU A 209 -17.90 -4.30 6.41
C GLU A 209 -17.29 -2.89 6.36
N VAL A 210 -16.20 -2.67 7.11
CA VAL A 210 -15.44 -1.42 7.10
C VAL A 210 -14.70 -1.21 5.77
N GLN A 211 -14.34 -2.29 5.07
CA GLN A 211 -13.61 -2.20 3.80
C GLN A 211 -14.54 -1.74 2.68
N SER A 212 -14.20 -0.63 2.04
CA SER A 212 -15.06 0.02 1.05
C SER A 212 -15.32 -0.85 -0.18
N ASP A 213 -14.35 -1.67 -0.58
CA ASP A 213 -14.42 -2.54 -1.75
C ASP A 213 -15.16 -3.86 -1.50
N LEU A 214 -15.37 -4.24 -0.23
CA LEU A 214 -16.05 -5.48 0.19
C LEU A 214 -17.52 -5.27 0.61
N LYS A 215 -18.05 -4.05 0.54
CA LYS A 215 -19.45 -3.76 0.89
C LYS A 215 -20.46 -4.59 0.10
N GLU A 216 -20.23 -4.79 -1.20
CA GLU A 216 -21.12 -5.62 -2.01
C GLU A 216 -21.01 -7.10 -1.65
N ALA A 217 -19.79 -7.59 -1.38
CA ALA A 217 -19.56 -8.95 -0.90
C ALA A 217 -20.29 -9.23 0.43
N CYS A 218 -20.34 -8.25 1.34
CA CYS A 218 -21.09 -8.34 2.59
C CYS A 218 -22.61 -8.44 2.32
N ARG A 219 -23.15 -7.60 1.43
CA ARG A 219 -24.58 -7.66 1.04
C ARG A 219 -24.96 -8.97 0.36
N GLU A 220 -24.05 -9.54 -0.43
CA GLU A 220 -24.27 -10.84 -1.06
C GLU A 220 -24.22 -11.97 -0.03
N TRP A 221 -23.32 -11.88 0.96
CA TRP A 221 -23.24 -12.82 2.07
C TRP A 221 -24.56 -12.86 2.86
N ASP A 222 -25.13 -11.70 3.20
CA ASP A 222 -26.41 -11.60 3.92
C ASP A 222 -27.60 -12.17 3.12
N ARG A 223 -27.52 -12.17 1.79
CA ARG A 223 -28.56 -12.72 0.91
C ARG A 223 -28.48 -14.25 0.75
N GLN A 224 -27.45 -14.91 1.27
CA GLN A 224 -27.29 -16.36 1.06
C GLN A 224 -28.34 -17.16 1.85
N ALA A 225 -29.03 -18.07 1.15
CA ALA A 225 -30.07 -18.92 1.76
C ALA A 225 -29.52 -20.09 2.60
N ALA A 226 -28.30 -20.55 2.30
CA ALA A 226 -27.71 -21.71 2.97
C ALA A 226 -27.04 -21.30 4.30
N PRO A 227 -27.00 -22.19 5.31
CA PRO A 227 -26.57 -21.86 6.67
C PRO A 227 -25.11 -21.33 6.74
N PRO A 228 -24.85 -20.24 7.47
CA PRO A 228 -23.52 -19.64 7.55
C PRO A 228 -22.55 -20.58 8.27
N THR A 229 -21.39 -20.80 7.66
CA THR A 229 -20.28 -21.53 8.29
C THR A 229 -18.98 -20.80 8.02
N TRP A 230 -18.03 -20.92 8.95
CA TRP A 230 -16.72 -20.27 8.81
C TRP A 230 -16.00 -20.68 7.52
N ALA A 231 -16.08 -21.96 7.16
CA ALA A 231 -15.51 -22.50 5.93
C ALA A 231 -16.09 -21.82 4.67
N ARG A 232 -17.41 -21.57 4.64
CA ARG A 232 -18.06 -20.90 3.52
C ARG A 232 -17.72 -19.42 3.46
N MET A 233 -17.62 -18.76 4.62
CA MET A 233 -17.23 -17.35 4.70
C MET A 233 -15.83 -17.15 4.12
N MET A 234 -14.86 -17.99 4.52
CA MET A 234 -13.51 -17.94 3.96
C MET A 234 -13.50 -18.08 2.44
N VAL A 235 -14.30 -18.99 1.87
CA VAL A 235 -14.38 -19.17 0.42
C VAL A 235 -15.00 -17.96 -0.27
N HIS A 236 -16.15 -17.47 0.22
CA HIS A 236 -16.86 -16.32 -0.33
C HIS A 236 -15.96 -15.08 -0.42
N PHE A 237 -15.40 -14.66 0.71
CA PHE A 237 -14.56 -13.46 0.75
C PHE A 237 -13.22 -13.64 0.04
N SER A 238 -12.64 -14.85 -0.01
CA SER A 238 -11.43 -15.07 -0.81
C SER A 238 -11.67 -14.84 -2.31
N ILE A 239 -12.80 -15.31 -2.82
CA ILE A 239 -13.17 -15.14 -4.23
C ILE A 239 -13.44 -13.66 -4.51
N GLU A 240 -14.20 -12.97 -3.65
CA GLU A 240 -14.53 -11.57 -3.84
C GLU A 240 -13.31 -10.64 -3.75
N ILE A 241 -12.41 -10.86 -2.79
CA ILE A 241 -11.13 -10.12 -2.70
C ILE A 241 -10.32 -10.33 -3.98
N GLN A 242 -10.25 -11.57 -4.48
CA GLN A 242 -9.51 -11.85 -5.72
C GLN A 242 -10.18 -11.22 -6.94
N ARG A 243 -11.51 -11.22 -7.03
CA ARG A 243 -12.27 -10.53 -8.07
C ARG A 243 -12.00 -9.04 -8.03
N ASN A 244 -12.02 -8.43 -6.85
CA ASN A 244 -11.73 -7.01 -6.66
C ASN A 244 -10.34 -6.61 -7.14
N ARG A 245 -9.33 -7.44 -6.86
CA ARG A 245 -7.94 -7.22 -7.29
C ARG A 245 -7.74 -7.39 -8.80
N THR A 246 -8.57 -8.21 -9.45
CA THR A 246 -8.43 -8.53 -10.88
C THR A 246 -9.41 -7.79 -11.77
N ASP A 247 -10.40 -7.09 -11.20
CA ASP A 247 -11.40 -6.32 -11.94
C ASP A 247 -10.74 -5.13 -12.67
N PRO A 248 -10.78 -5.11 -14.02
CA PRO A 248 -10.20 -4.03 -14.81
C PRO A 248 -10.76 -2.64 -14.50
N SER A 249 -12.04 -2.55 -14.12
CA SER A 249 -12.71 -1.30 -13.77
C SER A 249 -12.18 -0.75 -12.46
N LYS A 250 -11.98 -1.62 -11.45
CA LYS A 250 -11.41 -1.24 -10.16
C LYS A 250 -9.93 -0.88 -10.29
N LEU A 251 -9.16 -1.65 -11.05
CA LEU A 251 -7.76 -1.33 -11.39
C LEU A 251 -7.63 0.03 -12.08
N LYS A 252 -8.54 0.35 -13.01
CA LYS A 252 -8.56 1.64 -13.70
C LYS A 252 -8.85 2.79 -12.73
N LEU A 253 -9.87 2.64 -11.87
CA LEU A 253 -10.20 3.64 -10.84
C LEU A 253 -9.02 3.86 -9.88
N GLN A 254 -8.34 2.80 -9.46
CA GLN A 254 -7.16 2.90 -8.61
C GLN A 254 -5.99 3.60 -9.32
N GLY A 255 -5.77 3.30 -10.61
CA GLY A 255 -4.78 4.00 -11.43
C GLY A 255 -5.08 5.49 -11.60
N GLU A 256 -6.35 5.86 -11.78
CA GLU A 256 -6.80 7.25 -11.86
C GLU A 256 -6.60 7.96 -10.50
N ALA A 257 -6.98 7.34 -9.38
CA ALA A 257 -6.78 7.90 -8.05
C ALA A 257 -5.29 8.15 -7.72
N ASN A 258 -4.41 7.20 -8.06
CA ASN A 258 -2.97 7.35 -7.88
C ASN A 258 -2.39 8.46 -8.77
N ALA A 259 -2.93 8.66 -9.97
CA ALA A 259 -2.53 9.77 -10.84
C ALA A 259 -2.94 11.13 -10.26
N VAL A 260 -4.14 11.22 -9.66
CA VAL A 260 -4.61 12.43 -8.96
C VAL A 260 -3.75 12.74 -7.75
N LEU A 261 -3.39 11.75 -6.93
CA LEU A 261 -2.48 11.94 -5.79
C LEU A 261 -1.14 12.55 -6.22
N LYS A 262 -0.53 12.02 -7.28
CA LYS A 262 0.70 12.59 -7.84
C LYS A 262 0.53 14.04 -8.34
N GLN A 263 -0.63 14.37 -8.91
CA GLN A 263 -0.92 15.74 -9.33
C GLN A 263 -1.05 16.69 -8.13
N VAL A 264 -1.69 16.24 -7.05
CA VAL A 264 -1.81 17.03 -5.81
C VAL A 264 -0.44 17.27 -5.19
N GLU A 265 0.41 16.24 -5.07
CA GLU A 265 1.78 16.37 -4.57
C GLU A 265 2.60 17.38 -5.40
N GLN A 266 2.51 17.31 -6.72
CA GLN A 266 3.16 18.27 -7.62
C GLN A 266 2.62 19.70 -7.46
N GLN A 267 1.31 19.83 -7.22
CA GLN A 267 0.67 21.12 -7.02
C GLN A 267 1.05 21.74 -5.67
N GLU A 268 1.15 20.93 -4.61
CA GLU A 268 1.63 21.36 -3.29
C GLU A 268 3.09 21.82 -3.37
N GLU A 269 3.95 21.06 -4.06
CA GLU A 269 5.35 21.46 -4.27
C GLU A 269 5.45 22.78 -5.05
N LYS A 270 4.64 22.93 -6.11
CA LYS A 270 4.57 24.20 -6.86
C LYS A 270 4.09 25.36 -5.99
N GLN A 271 3.07 25.15 -5.15
CA GLN A 271 2.59 26.18 -4.21
C GLN A 271 3.65 26.55 -3.19
N ARG A 272 4.42 25.58 -2.69
CA ARG A 272 5.53 25.84 -1.76
C ARG A 272 6.64 26.66 -2.40
N LEU A 273 7.06 26.31 -3.62
CA LEU A 273 8.06 27.10 -4.36
C LEU A 273 7.56 28.52 -4.66
N GLN A 274 6.27 28.66 -4.97
CA GLN A 274 5.68 29.97 -5.21
C GLN A 274 5.65 30.83 -3.95
N SER A 275 5.32 30.26 -2.79
CA SER A 275 5.32 31.00 -1.51
C SER A 275 6.74 31.40 -1.08
N GLU A 276 7.73 30.51 -1.23
CA GLU A 276 9.15 30.80 -0.98
C GLU A 276 9.64 31.98 -1.85
N CYS A 277 9.27 32.00 -3.14
CA CYS A 277 9.60 33.09 -4.05
C CYS A 277 8.95 34.43 -3.65
N MET A 278 7.67 34.41 -3.26
CA MET A 278 6.95 35.61 -2.81
C MET A 278 7.56 36.22 -1.54
N VAL A 279 8.00 35.39 -0.60
CA VAL A 279 8.70 35.86 0.62
C VAL A 279 10.02 36.53 0.24
N ALA A 280 10.84 35.88 -0.59
CA ALA A 280 12.11 36.46 -1.05
C ALA A 280 11.91 37.78 -1.81
N GLN A 281 10.85 37.90 -2.60
CA GLN A 281 10.50 39.13 -3.30
C GLN A 281 10.07 40.24 -2.33
N THR A 282 9.28 39.90 -1.31
CA THR A 282 8.86 40.82 -0.25
C THR A 282 10.06 41.37 0.53
N ASP A 283 11.00 40.50 0.92
CA ASP A 283 12.24 40.89 1.60
C ASP A 283 13.06 41.85 0.74
N THR A 284 13.11 41.61 -0.57
CA THR A 284 13.81 42.49 -1.51
C THR A 284 13.15 43.86 -1.61
N ILE A 285 11.81 43.92 -1.67
CA ILE A 285 11.06 45.17 -1.68
C ILE A 285 11.31 45.97 -0.40
N ASN A 286 11.28 45.31 0.77
CA ASN A 286 11.53 45.96 2.06
C ASN A 286 12.95 46.56 2.11
N ARG A 287 13.98 45.81 1.68
CA ARG A 287 15.35 46.33 1.61
C ARG A 287 15.48 47.53 0.68
N LEU A 288 14.81 47.50 -0.48
CA LEU A 288 14.82 48.63 -1.41
C LEU A 288 14.13 49.86 -0.80
N GLN A 289 13.05 49.69 -0.04
CA GLN A 289 12.38 50.78 0.67
C GLN A 289 13.25 51.37 1.78
N GLU A 290 13.97 50.54 2.54
CA GLU A 290 14.95 50.97 3.55
C GLU A 290 16.09 51.78 2.90
N GLN A 291 16.60 51.34 1.75
CA GLN A 291 17.62 52.09 1.01
C GLN A 291 17.09 53.43 0.49
N LEU A 292 15.87 53.46 -0.02
CA LEU A 292 15.26 54.68 -0.55
C LEU A 292 15.02 55.73 0.55
N THR A 293 14.57 55.29 1.73
CA THR A 293 14.41 56.16 2.90
C THR A 293 15.75 56.68 3.41
N ALA A 294 16.79 55.85 3.46
CA ALA A 294 18.15 56.29 3.84
C ALA A 294 18.68 57.38 2.89
N VAL A 295 18.53 57.22 1.58
CA VAL A 295 18.94 58.24 0.59
C VAL A 295 18.14 59.53 0.73
N GLN A 296 16.84 59.45 1.02
CA GLN A 296 16.01 60.64 1.28
C GLN A 296 16.48 61.41 2.52
N TYR A 297 16.85 60.71 3.60
CA TYR A 297 17.43 61.35 4.79
C TYR A 297 18.78 62.01 4.51
N GLU A 298 19.66 61.38 3.72
CA GLU A 298 20.95 61.98 3.31
C GLU A 298 20.76 63.24 2.45
N GLN A 299 19.78 63.25 1.54
CA GLN A 299 19.46 64.42 0.72
C GLN A 299 18.91 65.58 1.57
N GLN A 300 18.12 65.30 2.61
CA GLN A 300 17.64 66.32 3.54
C GLN A 300 18.76 66.87 4.45
N ALA A 301 19.70 66.01 4.87
CA ALA A 301 20.87 66.43 5.64
C ALA A 301 21.83 67.32 4.82
N ASN A 302 22.02 67.03 3.54
CA ASN A 302 22.86 67.84 2.63
C ASN A 302 22.17 69.11 2.11
N GLY A 303 20.83 69.21 2.20
CA GLY A 303 20.08 70.42 1.88
C GLY A 303 20.22 71.56 2.90
N ALA A 304 20.79 71.30 4.07
CA ALA A 304 21.02 72.30 5.11
C ALA A 304 22.40 73.01 5.00
N ALA A 305 23.22 72.66 4.01
CA ALA A 305 24.57 73.20 3.82
C ALA A 305 24.84 73.64 2.37
N SER A 306 24.10 74.63 1.86
CA SER A 306 24.61 75.52 0.81
C SER A 306 23.76 76.79 0.68
N VAL A 307 24.18 77.83 1.41
CA VAL A 307 23.93 79.23 1.04
C VAL A 307 25.18 79.68 0.29
N ASN A 308 24.98 80.18 -0.93
CA ASN A 308 25.92 80.85 -1.85
C ASN A 308 26.59 80.00 -2.94
N GLY A 309 26.08 80.16 -4.17
CA GLY A 309 26.88 80.53 -5.35
C GLY A 309 27.64 79.44 -6.12
N SER A 310 27.25 79.28 -7.39
CA SER A 310 27.95 78.61 -8.51
C SER A 310 27.86 77.08 -8.64
N LEU A 311 27.26 76.65 -9.76
CA LEU A 311 27.56 75.39 -10.46
C LEU A 311 29.03 75.45 -10.95
N PRO A 312 29.81 74.34 -10.97
CA PRO A 312 29.45 73.13 -11.72
C PRO A 312 29.94 71.77 -11.16
N GLY A 313 29.30 70.68 -11.61
CA GLY A 313 30.01 69.44 -11.94
C GLY A 313 29.98 68.25 -10.97
N ARG A 314 29.61 67.10 -11.57
CA ARG A 314 29.99 65.71 -11.22
C ARG A 314 29.21 65.02 -10.09
N ILE A 315 28.23 64.22 -10.50
CA ILE A 315 27.67 63.10 -9.73
C ILE A 315 28.85 62.16 -9.36
N PRO A 316 29.06 61.81 -8.08
CA PRO A 316 30.06 60.82 -7.71
C PRO A 316 29.64 59.43 -8.23
N ALA A 317 30.46 58.88 -9.12
CA ALA A 317 30.36 57.51 -9.62
C ALA A 317 30.88 56.50 -8.58
N SER A 318 30.20 56.41 -7.44
CA SER A 318 30.53 55.42 -6.41
C SER A 318 29.31 55.05 -5.57
N ILE A 319 28.28 54.54 -6.24
CA ILE A 319 27.41 53.53 -5.63
C ILE A 319 27.63 52.30 -6.49
N SER A 320 28.61 51.49 -6.10
CA SER A 320 28.78 50.14 -6.63
C SER A 320 27.59 49.32 -6.15
N THR A 321 26.45 49.47 -6.85
CA THR A 321 25.30 48.59 -6.74
C THR A 321 25.78 47.19 -7.14
N GLY A 322 25.94 46.30 -6.16
CA GLY A 322 26.23 44.88 -6.37
C GLY A 322 25.09 44.09 -7.05
N LEU A 323 24.28 44.76 -7.85
CA LEU A 323 23.23 44.19 -8.69
C LEU A 323 23.38 44.83 -10.07
N THR A 324 24.07 44.12 -10.96
CA THR A 324 24.20 44.51 -12.35
C THR A 324 22.84 44.37 -13.05
N GLN A 325 22.60 45.14 -14.12
CA GLN A 325 21.43 44.97 -14.98
C GLN A 325 21.25 43.51 -15.44
N GLU A 326 22.36 42.82 -15.66
CA GLU A 326 22.41 41.39 -15.99
C GLU A 326 21.83 40.49 -14.89
N SER A 327 21.98 40.85 -13.61
CA SER A 327 21.39 40.13 -12.47
C SER A 327 19.86 40.27 -12.46
N MET A 328 19.35 41.47 -12.73
CA MET A 328 17.91 41.73 -12.82
C MET A 328 17.30 41.06 -14.05
N GLU A 329 17.98 41.11 -15.21
CA GLU A 329 17.58 40.39 -16.41
C GLU A 329 17.62 38.87 -16.21
N ALA A 330 18.61 38.34 -15.49
CA ALA A 330 18.69 36.91 -15.17
C ALA A 330 17.54 36.47 -14.24
N MET A 331 17.16 37.29 -13.26
CA MET A 331 16.00 37.02 -12.40
C MET A 331 14.67 37.11 -13.17
N PHE A 332 14.51 38.13 -14.03
CA PHE A 332 13.31 38.29 -14.86
C PHE A 332 13.18 37.17 -15.91
N LYS A 333 14.31 36.71 -16.46
CA LYS A 333 14.39 35.59 -17.40
C LYS A 333 14.10 34.24 -16.71
N LYS A 334 14.51 34.07 -15.45
CA LYS A 334 14.10 32.91 -14.63
C LYS A 334 12.61 32.94 -14.34
N TRP A 335 12.05 34.07 -13.93
CA TRP A 335 10.61 34.23 -13.65
C TRP A 335 9.74 34.00 -14.89
N THR A 336 10.11 34.56 -16.04
CA THR A 336 9.43 34.32 -17.32
C THR A 336 9.58 32.88 -17.81
N ALA A 337 10.73 32.24 -17.59
CA ALA A 337 10.90 30.81 -17.89
C ALA A 337 10.02 29.93 -17.00
N THR A 338 9.79 30.29 -15.74
CA THR A 338 8.86 29.57 -14.84
C THR A 338 7.40 29.74 -15.26
N GLN A 339 7.03 30.89 -15.83
CA GLN A 339 5.69 31.13 -16.42
C GLN A 339 5.51 30.41 -17.76
N ALA A 340 6.57 30.32 -18.59
CA ALA A 340 6.54 29.65 -19.89
C ALA A 340 6.61 28.11 -19.82
N ALA A 341 7.05 27.54 -18.69
CA ALA A 341 7.12 26.09 -18.47
C ALA A 341 5.74 25.42 -18.24
N GLY A 342 4.65 26.16 -18.39
CA GLY A 342 3.28 25.64 -18.38
C GLY A 342 2.89 24.94 -19.69
N ALA A 343 3.58 23.87 -20.08
CA ALA A 343 3.05 22.82 -20.94
C ALA A 343 3.92 21.56 -20.85
N PRO A 344 3.53 20.53 -20.08
CA PRO A 344 4.17 19.24 -20.18
C PRO A 344 3.76 18.59 -21.50
N ALA A 345 4.73 18.26 -22.34
CA ALA A 345 4.56 17.33 -23.44
C ALA A 345 4.36 15.92 -22.85
N THR A 346 3.13 15.57 -22.48
CA THR A 346 2.77 14.18 -22.18
C THR A 346 2.41 13.47 -23.47
N ASP A 347 3.38 12.72 -23.98
CA ASP A 347 3.21 11.80 -25.09
C ASP A 347 2.33 10.63 -24.64
N ARG A 348 1.04 10.65 -25.01
CA ARG A 348 0.16 9.47 -25.21
C ARG A 348 -1.22 9.90 -25.71
N MET A 349 -1.33 10.08 -27.02
CA MET A 349 -2.60 10.34 -27.70
C MET A 349 -3.56 9.15 -27.60
N THR A 350 -4.80 9.41 -27.21
CA THR A 350 -5.89 8.43 -27.33
C THR A 350 -6.49 8.45 -28.74
N SER A 351 -7.08 7.33 -29.14
CA SER A 351 -7.64 7.04 -30.47
C SER A 351 -8.62 8.11 -31.02
N LYS A 352 -9.24 8.93 -30.15
CA LYS A 352 -10.21 9.97 -30.57
C LYS A 352 -9.57 11.19 -31.23
N ASP A 353 -8.28 11.46 -31.01
CA ASP A 353 -7.60 12.63 -31.60
C ASP A 353 -7.16 12.44 -33.06
N ARG A 354 -7.19 11.20 -33.58
CA ARG A 354 -6.80 10.93 -34.98
C ARG A 354 -7.75 11.54 -36.02
N LYS A 355 -8.97 11.94 -35.66
CA LYS A 355 -9.93 12.51 -36.63
C LYS A 355 -9.73 13.99 -36.93
N LYS A 356 -8.93 14.75 -36.16
CA LYS A 356 -8.73 16.19 -36.37
C LYS A 356 -7.54 16.57 -37.26
N LYS A 357 -6.65 15.63 -37.62
CA LYS A 357 -5.46 15.89 -38.47
C LYS A 357 -5.69 15.75 -39.99
N LYS A 358 -6.87 16.07 -40.51
CA LYS A 358 -7.14 16.01 -41.97
C LYS A 358 -6.94 17.34 -42.71
N PHE A 359 -6.60 18.42 -41.99
CA PHE A 359 -6.23 19.69 -42.59
C PHE A 359 -4.92 20.16 -41.93
N GLY A 360 -3.85 20.24 -42.71
CA GLY A 360 -2.48 20.57 -42.28
C GLY A 360 -2.28 22.03 -41.88
N VAL A 361 -3.22 22.59 -41.11
CA VAL A 361 -3.12 23.90 -40.49
C VAL A 361 -3.55 23.72 -39.04
N ASN A 362 -2.62 23.93 -38.11
CA ASN A 362 -2.98 24.11 -36.70
C ASN A 362 -4.08 25.18 -36.66
N PHE A 363 -5.27 24.81 -36.16
CA PHE A 363 -6.31 25.80 -35.89
C PHE A 363 -5.74 26.73 -34.82
N ILE A 364 -5.17 27.85 -35.25
CA ILE A 364 -4.87 28.97 -34.37
C ILE A 364 -6.24 29.38 -33.81
N GLU A 365 -6.37 29.57 -32.51
CA GLU A 365 -7.57 30.13 -31.85
C GLU A 365 -7.40 31.65 -31.69
N ASN A 366 -8.48 32.39 -31.41
CA ASN A 366 -8.39 33.84 -31.22
C ASN A 366 -7.69 34.07 -29.87
N ASP A 367 -6.42 34.42 -29.92
CA ASP A 367 -5.52 34.54 -28.77
C ASP A 367 -5.29 36.00 -28.34
N LEU A 368 -5.93 36.96 -29.02
CA LEU A 368 -5.94 38.37 -28.64
C LEU A 368 -7.34 38.84 -28.20
N PRO A 369 -7.44 39.92 -27.40
CA PRO A 369 -8.71 40.59 -27.09
C PRO A 369 -9.45 40.99 -28.38
N ASN A 370 -10.78 41.11 -28.33
CA ASN A 370 -11.64 41.50 -29.48
C ASN A 370 -11.71 40.50 -30.65
N ALA A 371 -11.52 39.20 -30.39
CA ALA A 371 -11.59 38.14 -31.39
C ALA A 371 -10.53 38.25 -32.51
N GLU A 372 -9.42 38.92 -32.21
CA GLU A 372 -8.25 39.01 -33.08
C GLU A 372 -7.28 37.84 -32.82
N ARG A 373 -6.32 37.67 -33.74
CA ARG A 373 -5.28 36.66 -33.66
C ARG A 373 -3.90 37.31 -33.71
N SER A 374 -2.96 36.78 -32.92
CA SER A 374 -1.55 37.19 -32.96
C SER A 374 -0.88 36.86 -34.30
N LYS A 375 -1.43 35.89 -35.05
CA LYS A 375 -0.98 35.49 -36.40
C LYS A 375 -2.16 35.09 -37.28
N ARG A 376 -2.12 35.47 -38.57
CA ARG A 376 -3.10 35.02 -39.59
C ARG A 376 -2.96 33.52 -39.82
N ARG A 377 -4.09 32.82 -40.03
CA ARG A 377 -4.13 31.42 -40.50
C ARG A 377 -3.57 31.30 -41.92
N TYR A 378 -3.73 32.35 -42.71
CA TYR A 378 -3.18 32.44 -44.07
C TYR A 378 -2.22 33.64 -44.17
N PRO A 379 -0.99 33.52 -43.61
CA PRO A 379 -0.04 34.62 -43.58
C PRO A 379 0.44 35.05 -44.97
N ASN A 380 0.39 34.15 -45.96
CA ASN A 380 0.80 34.41 -47.34
C ASN A 380 -0.34 34.92 -48.23
N SER A 381 -1.55 35.09 -47.68
CA SER A 381 -2.67 35.61 -48.47
C SER A 381 -2.58 37.12 -48.60
N THR A 382 -2.60 37.60 -49.85
CA THR A 382 -2.63 39.03 -50.20
C THR A 382 -4.05 39.51 -50.51
N ASN A 383 -5.06 38.70 -50.24
CA ASN A 383 -6.45 39.04 -50.53
C ASN A 383 -7.16 39.65 -49.32
N TYR A 384 -8.26 40.34 -49.62
CA TYR A 384 -9.15 40.91 -48.62
C TYR A 384 -10.61 40.63 -48.97
N CYS A 385 -11.43 40.49 -47.94
CA CYS A 385 -12.87 40.37 -48.07
C CYS A 385 -13.55 41.34 -47.11
N SER A 386 -14.47 42.16 -47.62
CA SER A 386 -15.24 43.12 -46.82
C SER A 386 -15.98 42.47 -45.63
N SER A 387 -16.33 41.17 -45.73
CA SER A 387 -17.00 40.42 -44.67
C SER A 387 -16.07 39.77 -43.64
N HIS A 388 -14.89 39.32 -44.07
CA HIS A 388 -14.03 38.43 -43.26
C HIS A 388 -12.67 39.06 -42.92
N GLY A 389 -12.39 40.28 -43.42
CA GLY A 389 -11.14 40.97 -43.19
C GLY A 389 -9.98 40.30 -43.93
N TYR A 390 -8.86 40.16 -43.21
CA TYR A 390 -7.57 39.78 -43.78
C TYR A 390 -7.14 38.32 -43.52
N ASP A 391 -7.90 37.55 -42.74
CA ASP A 391 -7.57 36.17 -42.37
C ASP A 391 -8.32 35.15 -43.25
N ILE A 392 -8.02 35.19 -44.55
CA ILE A 392 -8.72 34.43 -45.60
C ILE A 392 -7.73 33.68 -46.50
N SER A 393 -8.19 32.55 -47.07
CA SER A 393 -7.39 31.76 -48.02
C SER A 393 -6.97 32.61 -49.24
N PRO A 394 -5.83 32.31 -49.90
CA PRO A 394 -5.47 32.94 -51.17
C PRO A 394 -6.51 32.80 -52.30
N ASP A 395 -7.43 31.84 -52.18
CA ASP A 395 -8.53 31.65 -53.14
C ASP A 395 -9.81 32.40 -52.77
N HIS A 396 -9.82 33.19 -51.69
CA HIS A 396 -10.98 33.94 -51.22
C HIS A 396 -10.73 35.44 -51.34
N ASP A 397 -11.70 36.20 -51.84
CA ASP A 397 -11.71 37.66 -51.90
C ASP A 397 -13.14 38.19 -51.69
N SER A 398 -13.34 39.50 -51.86
CA SER A 398 -14.68 40.08 -51.71
C SER A 398 -15.64 39.65 -52.83
N SER A 399 -15.16 39.45 -54.06
CA SER A 399 -16.01 39.06 -55.20
C SER A 399 -16.57 37.64 -55.06
N ASN A 400 -15.75 36.71 -54.55
CA ASN A 400 -16.09 35.28 -54.46
C ASN A 400 -16.60 34.85 -53.08
N CYS A 401 -16.83 35.81 -52.19
CA CYS A 401 -17.27 35.57 -50.82
C CYS A 401 -18.68 34.97 -50.77
N LYS A 402 -18.78 33.72 -50.30
CA LYS A 402 -20.07 33.01 -50.16
C LYS A 402 -20.84 33.35 -48.87
N LYS A 403 -20.15 33.83 -47.83
CA LYS A 403 -20.74 34.17 -46.52
C LYS A 403 -20.61 35.67 -46.25
N ARG A 404 -21.55 36.42 -46.80
CA ARG A 404 -21.52 37.88 -46.81
C ARG A 404 -22.16 38.43 -45.54
N ASN A 405 -21.51 39.40 -44.88
CA ASN A 405 -22.12 40.17 -43.80
C ASN A 405 -23.06 41.24 -44.39
N ALA A 406 -23.84 41.90 -43.53
CA ALA A 406 -24.84 42.89 -43.95
C ALA A 406 -24.25 44.06 -44.76
N ASN A 407 -22.97 44.40 -44.53
CA ASN A 407 -22.28 45.53 -45.16
C ASN A 407 -21.26 45.08 -46.21
N HIS A 408 -21.44 43.90 -46.80
CA HIS A 408 -20.49 43.33 -47.73
C HIS A 408 -20.46 44.08 -49.06
N ASN A 409 -19.28 44.52 -49.48
CA ASN A 409 -19.05 45.14 -50.77
C ASN A 409 -18.16 44.26 -51.67
N GLU A 410 -18.67 43.80 -52.81
CA GLU A 410 -17.95 42.93 -53.76
C GLU A 410 -16.73 43.61 -54.39
N ALA A 411 -16.77 44.94 -54.52
CA ALA A 411 -15.67 45.73 -55.08
C ALA A 411 -14.56 46.05 -54.06
N ALA A 412 -14.72 45.62 -52.81
CA ALA A 412 -13.71 45.87 -51.79
C ALA A 412 -12.44 45.08 -52.08
N THR A 413 -11.31 45.78 -52.08
CA THR A 413 -9.98 45.20 -52.26
C THR A 413 -9.14 45.44 -51.01
N ILE A 414 -7.97 44.82 -50.95
CA ILE A 414 -7.05 44.99 -49.83
C ILE A 414 -6.52 46.42 -49.71
N THR A 415 -6.46 47.15 -50.84
CA THR A 415 -6.03 48.55 -50.94
C THR A 415 -7.19 49.55 -50.84
N ASN A 416 -8.44 49.10 -51.03
CA ASN A 416 -9.64 49.92 -50.88
C ASN A 416 -10.76 49.10 -50.23
N MET A 417 -10.81 49.15 -48.90
CA MET A 417 -11.70 48.31 -48.10
C MET A 417 -13.19 48.70 -48.19
N LEU A 418 -13.52 49.87 -48.72
CA LEU A 418 -14.89 50.38 -48.90
C LEU A 418 -15.80 50.20 -47.66
N GLY A 419 -15.25 50.42 -46.46
CA GLY A 419 -15.97 50.30 -45.19
C GLY A 419 -16.13 48.87 -44.64
N GLY A 420 -15.39 47.90 -45.18
CA GLY A 420 -15.38 46.50 -44.71
C GLY A 420 -14.62 46.27 -43.39
N VAL A 421 -14.65 45.01 -42.92
CA VAL A 421 -14.05 44.57 -41.64
C VAL A 421 -12.52 44.71 -41.64
N THR A 422 -11.94 45.21 -40.55
CA THR A 422 -10.48 45.46 -40.41
C THR A 422 -9.74 44.45 -39.53
N THR A 423 -10.40 43.39 -39.07
CA THR A 423 -9.79 42.39 -38.17
C THR A 423 -8.55 41.74 -38.78
N ASN A 424 -7.53 41.52 -37.94
CA ASN A 424 -6.24 40.91 -38.31
C ASN A 424 -5.43 41.70 -39.36
N CYS A 425 -5.55 43.03 -39.41
CA CYS A 425 -4.81 43.90 -40.33
C CYS A 425 -3.29 44.02 -40.03
N PHE A 426 -2.79 43.42 -38.94
CA PHE A 426 -1.45 43.61 -38.34
C PHE A 426 -0.20 43.40 -39.22
N HIS A 427 -0.33 43.09 -40.52
CA HIS A 427 0.77 42.92 -41.46
C HIS A 427 0.55 43.58 -42.84
N HIS A 428 -0.42 44.50 -42.99
CA HIS A 428 -0.65 45.20 -44.27
C HIS A 428 -0.15 46.67 -44.27
N ASN A 429 0.78 47.03 -43.38
CA ASN A 429 1.45 48.33 -43.47
C ASN A 429 2.75 48.19 -44.26
N ALA A 430 2.76 48.85 -45.43
CA ALA A 430 3.78 48.93 -46.50
C ALA A 430 3.77 47.77 -47.51
#